data_AF-A0A8T7B567-F1
#
_entry.id   AF-A0A8T7B567-F1
#
_cell.length_a   1.000
_cell.length_b   1.000
_cell.length_c   1.000
_cell.angle_alpha   90.00
_cell.angle_beta   90.00
_cell.angle_gamma   90.00
#
_symmetry.space_group_name_H-M   'P 1'
#
loop_
_entity.id
_entity.type
_entity.pdbx_description
1 polymer ?
#
loop_
_entity_poly.entity_id
_entity_poly.type
_entity_poly.pdbx_seq_one_letter_code
_entity_poly.pdbx_strand_id
1 'polypeptide(L)'
;MMLKRKPQLAPEVSPAQVNEPTGFFQRLRARVNKGQSWLTRDLRDLFADPEAREELFETLETRLLLSDVGINLCERLLNETKQRLARKQQAQFDDVVVALREQMLALVRPLAAPLNTSAHKPFVLLVVGVNGSGKTTTIGKVAAQFKSDNKKVMLAAGDTFRAAAIEQLQVWGERN
;
A
#
# COMPACT_ATOMS: atom_id res chain seq x y z
N MET A 1 24.59 -35.78 -58.30
CA MET A 1 25.45 -34.86 -57.54
C MET A 1 24.62 -34.28 -56.40
N MET A 2 24.63 -34.94 -55.24
CA MET A 2 23.76 -34.66 -54.09
C MET A 2 24.44 -33.65 -53.14
N LEU A 3 23.86 -32.46 -52.98
CA LEU A 3 24.31 -31.47 -52.00
C LEU A 3 23.68 -31.78 -50.63
N LYS A 4 24.46 -32.37 -49.73
CA LYS A 4 24.12 -32.55 -48.31
C LYS A 4 24.15 -31.20 -47.60
N ARG A 5 23.00 -30.71 -47.12
CA ARG A 5 22.92 -29.59 -46.17
C ARG A 5 23.31 -30.07 -44.77
N LYS A 6 24.19 -29.32 -44.09
CA LYS A 6 24.59 -29.53 -42.69
C LYS A 6 23.40 -29.25 -41.74
N PRO A 7 23.31 -29.94 -40.59
CA PRO A 7 22.31 -29.65 -39.57
C PRO A 7 22.76 -28.48 -38.71
N GLN A 8 21.86 -27.52 -38.47
CA GLN A 8 22.09 -26.42 -37.54
C GLN A 8 21.27 -26.68 -36.28
N LEU A 9 21.97 -26.90 -35.17
CA LEU A 9 21.43 -27.02 -33.81
C LEU A 9 21.09 -25.65 -33.23
N ALA A 10 20.13 -25.67 -32.31
CA ALA A 10 19.17 -24.64 -31.91
C ALA A 10 19.74 -23.39 -31.19
N PRO A 11 18.84 -22.47 -30.79
CA PRO A 11 18.63 -22.44 -29.33
C PRO A 11 17.17 -22.66 -28.93
N GLU A 12 17.02 -23.50 -27.90
CA GLU A 12 15.81 -23.67 -27.10
C GLU A 12 15.31 -22.31 -26.61
N VAL A 13 14.01 -22.05 -26.82
CA VAL A 13 13.33 -20.93 -26.16
C VAL A 13 13.09 -21.34 -24.72
N SER A 14 14.02 -20.94 -23.86
CA SER A 14 13.89 -20.92 -22.41
C SER A 14 12.56 -20.28 -21.99
N PRO A 15 11.85 -20.81 -20.98
CA PRO A 15 10.58 -20.25 -20.52
C PRO A 15 10.77 -18.77 -20.17
N ALA A 16 9.91 -17.94 -20.76
CA ALA A 16 9.89 -16.50 -20.57
C ALA A 16 10.06 -16.14 -19.08
N GLN A 17 11.13 -15.41 -18.80
CA GLN A 17 11.48 -14.92 -17.48
C GLN A 17 10.34 -14.05 -16.94
N VAL A 18 9.73 -14.47 -15.83
CA VAL A 18 8.94 -13.57 -15.00
C VAL A 18 9.93 -12.70 -14.24
N ASN A 19 10.32 -11.58 -14.83
CA ASN A 19 11.11 -10.55 -14.17
C ASN A 19 10.32 -9.23 -14.17
N GLU A 20 9.52 -9.01 -13.13
CA GLU A 20 9.39 -7.67 -12.55
C GLU A 20 9.15 -7.76 -11.03
N PRO A 21 10.21 -7.62 -10.23
CA PRO A 21 10.05 -6.89 -8.98
C PRO A 21 11.18 -5.87 -8.74
N THR A 22 11.27 -4.85 -9.60
CA THR A 22 12.06 -3.62 -9.35
C THR A 22 11.28 -2.40 -9.85
N GLY A 23 10.08 -2.17 -9.30
CA GLY A 23 9.25 -1.06 -9.79
C GLY A 23 8.23 -0.53 -8.79
N PHE A 24 7.16 -1.27 -8.51
CA PHE A 24 6.06 -0.75 -7.70
C PHE A 24 6.41 -0.63 -6.21
N PHE A 25 6.92 -1.71 -5.59
CA PHE A 25 7.18 -1.73 -4.15
C PHE A 25 8.28 -0.73 -3.74
N GLN A 26 9.33 -0.58 -4.57
CA GLN A 26 10.37 0.41 -4.34
C GLN A 26 9.84 1.85 -4.45
N ARG A 27 9.01 2.15 -5.46
CA ARG A 27 8.34 3.46 -5.59
C ARG A 27 7.39 3.74 -4.41
N LEU A 28 6.65 2.73 -3.97
CA LEU A 28 5.76 2.85 -2.82
C LEU A 28 6.58 3.10 -1.55
N ARG A 29 7.63 2.31 -1.30
CA ARG A 29 8.54 2.50 -0.17
C ARG A 29 9.18 3.88 -0.18
N ALA A 30 9.64 4.38 -1.33
CA ALA A 30 10.21 5.72 -1.46
C ALA A 30 9.19 6.84 -1.21
N ARG A 31 7.89 6.61 -1.48
CA ARG A 31 6.82 7.58 -1.21
C ARG A 31 6.31 7.55 0.22
N VAL A 32 6.22 6.37 0.81
CA VAL A 32 5.76 6.16 2.19
C VAL A 32 6.87 6.47 3.19
N ASN A 33 8.12 6.15 2.85
CA ASN A 33 9.30 6.36 3.69
C ASN A 33 10.12 7.55 3.15
N LYS A 34 9.50 8.73 3.06
CA LYS A 34 10.14 9.97 2.58
C LYS A 34 11.06 10.64 3.60
N GLY A 35 11.32 10.01 4.74
CA GLY A 35 12.26 10.45 5.75
C GLY A 35 13.13 9.27 6.20
N GLN A 36 14.20 9.54 6.95
CA GLN A 36 14.94 8.47 7.59
C GLN A 36 13.96 7.62 8.40
N SER A 37 14.07 6.28 8.29
CA SER A 37 13.23 5.30 8.98
C SER A 37 13.44 5.38 10.49
N TRP A 38 12.91 6.45 11.09
CA TRP A 38 13.03 6.84 12.49
C TRP A 38 12.48 5.75 13.41
N LEU A 39 11.45 5.03 12.94
CA LEU A 39 10.80 3.94 13.67
C LEU A 39 11.74 2.77 13.99
N THR A 40 12.87 2.63 13.30
CA THR A 40 13.75 1.46 13.46
C THR A 40 15.15 1.78 13.95
N ARG A 41 15.67 2.98 13.67
CA ARG A 41 17.04 3.35 14.06
C ARG A 41 17.06 4.02 15.43
N ASP A 42 16.30 5.11 15.59
CA ASP A 42 16.25 5.88 16.84
C ASP A 42 15.65 5.08 18.01
N LEU A 43 14.73 4.17 17.72
CA LEU A 43 14.09 3.35 18.76
C LEU A 43 14.95 2.16 19.21
N ARG A 44 15.92 1.72 18.41
CA ARG A 44 16.80 0.59 18.78
C ARG A 44 17.82 1.02 19.84
N ASP A 45 18.31 2.24 19.76
CA ASP A 45 19.31 2.79 20.69
C ASP A 45 18.71 3.02 22.09
N LEU A 46 17.40 3.24 22.19
CA LEU A 46 16.65 3.40 23.45
C LEU A 46 16.34 2.07 24.16
N PHE A 47 16.66 0.91 23.58
CA PHE A 47 16.26 -0.40 24.13
C PHE A 47 17.34 -1.10 24.97
N ALA A 48 18.51 -0.50 25.16
CA ALA A 48 19.65 -1.17 25.80
C ALA A 48 19.46 -1.44 27.31
N ASP A 49 18.57 -0.71 27.99
CA ASP A 49 18.36 -0.78 29.44
C ASP A 49 16.89 -1.17 29.78
N PRO A 50 16.63 -2.08 30.73
CA PRO A 50 15.30 -2.34 31.27
C PRO A 50 14.52 -1.10 31.75
N GLU A 51 15.20 -0.11 32.35
CA GLU A 51 14.56 1.17 32.75
C GLU A 51 14.17 2.00 31.52
N ALA A 52 14.95 1.90 30.43
CA ALA A 52 14.66 2.57 29.16
C ALA A 52 13.49 1.94 28.39
N ARG A 53 12.92 0.82 28.88
CA ARG A 53 11.76 0.19 28.25
C ARG A 53 10.48 1.01 28.40
N GLU A 54 10.26 1.67 29.53
CA GLU A 54 9.09 2.55 29.68
C GLU A 54 9.27 3.82 28.85
N GLU A 55 10.48 4.40 28.85
CA GLU A 55 10.87 5.53 28.00
C GLU A 55 10.67 5.23 26.50
N LEU A 56 10.96 4.00 26.07
CA LEU A 56 10.66 3.55 24.71
C LEU A 56 9.16 3.63 24.40
N PHE A 57 8.29 3.17 25.30
CA PHE A 57 6.85 3.16 25.06
C PHE A 57 6.27 4.58 25.02
N GLU A 58 6.75 5.48 25.88
CA GLU A 58 6.41 6.91 25.84
C GLU A 58 6.90 7.58 24.53
N THR A 59 8.12 7.23 24.10
CA THR A 59 8.66 7.72 22.83
C THR A 59 7.85 7.19 21.65
N LEU A 60 7.50 5.90 21.65
CA LEU A 60 6.64 5.27 20.65
C LEU A 60 5.27 5.96 20.58
N GLU A 61 4.65 6.23 21.73
CA GLU A 61 3.38 6.93 21.83
C GLU A 61 3.45 8.30 21.19
N THR A 62 4.39 9.13 21.64
CA THR A 62 4.61 10.48 21.12
C THR A 62 4.74 10.46 19.60
N ARG A 63 5.49 9.49 19.07
CA ARG A 63 5.74 9.39 17.65
C ARG A 63 4.54 8.89 16.85
N LEU A 64 3.75 7.96 17.38
CA LEU A 64 2.51 7.53 16.76
C LEU A 64 1.52 8.70 16.68
N LEU A 65 1.38 9.48 17.75
CA LEU A 65 0.53 10.68 17.78
C LEU A 65 0.98 11.72 16.75
N LEU A 66 2.29 11.98 16.64
CA LEU A 66 2.86 12.87 15.61
C LEU A 66 2.72 12.34 14.18
N SER A 67 2.40 11.05 14.02
CA SER A 67 2.21 10.38 12.72
C SER A 67 0.74 10.23 12.34
N ASP A 68 -0.14 11.11 12.85
CA ASP A 68 -1.59 11.11 12.63
C ASP A 68 -2.33 9.85 13.14
N VAL A 69 -1.75 9.12 14.09
CA VAL A 69 -2.46 8.05 14.79
C VAL A 69 -3.28 8.67 15.92
N GLY A 70 -4.61 8.48 15.89
CA GLY A 70 -5.48 9.00 16.93
C GLY A 70 -5.19 8.41 18.32
N ILE A 71 -5.41 9.20 19.38
CA ILE A 71 -5.09 8.86 20.78
C ILE A 71 -5.60 7.48 21.17
N ASN A 72 -6.90 7.21 20.99
CA ASN A 72 -7.51 5.92 21.32
C ASN A 72 -6.85 4.73 20.61
N LEU A 73 -6.42 4.93 19.35
CA LEU A 73 -5.77 3.87 18.59
C LEU A 73 -4.33 3.65 19.07
N CYS A 74 -3.64 4.75 19.39
CA CYS A 74 -2.30 4.72 19.95
C CYS A 74 -2.27 3.94 21.27
N GLU A 75 -3.11 4.34 22.24
CA GLU A 75 -3.24 3.68 23.54
C GLU A 75 -3.54 2.18 23.39
N ARG A 76 -4.48 1.84 22.50
CA ARG A 76 -4.84 0.45 22.21
C ARG A 76 -3.63 -0.34 21.68
N LEU A 77 -2.94 0.18 20.66
CA LEU A 77 -1.78 -0.47 20.06
C LEU A 77 -0.68 -0.73 21.08
N LEU A 78 -0.38 0.25 21.93
CA LEU A 78 0.69 0.15 22.93
C LEU A 78 0.29 -0.81 24.06
N ASN A 79 -0.94 -0.75 24.56
CA ASN A 79 -1.43 -1.66 25.59
C ASN A 79 -1.42 -3.13 25.11
N GLU A 80 -1.94 -3.39 23.91
CA GLU A 80 -1.91 -4.74 23.31
C GLU A 80 -0.48 -5.22 23.08
N THR A 81 0.44 -4.31 22.73
CA THR A 81 1.87 -4.61 22.59
C THR A 81 2.52 -4.94 23.94
N LYS A 82 2.32 -4.12 24.98
CA LYS A 82 2.82 -4.35 26.35
C LYS A 82 2.32 -5.70 26.89
N GLN A 83 1.02 -5.99 26.77
CA GLN A 83 0.41 -7.25 27.22
C GLN A 83 1.00 -8.48 26.53
N ARG A 84 1.26 -8.39 25.22
CA ARG A 84 1.86 -9.49 24.46
C ARG A 84 3.29 -9.76 24.93
N LEU A 85 4.06 -8.72 25.18
CA LEU A 85 5.44 -8.85 25.62
C LEU A 85 5.57 -9.27 27.08
N ALA A 86 4.60 -8.95 27.94
CA ALA A 86 4.57 -9.39 29.34
C ALA A 86 4.55 -10.93 29.47
N ARG A 87 4.13 -11.66 28.43
CA ARG A 87 4.17 -13.12 28.39
C ARG A 87 5.56 -13.69 28.10
N LYS A 88 6.53 -12.84 27.72
CA LYS A 88 7.93 -13.23 27.46
C LYS A 88 8.80 -12.78 28.63
N GLN A 89 9.61 -13.70 29.18
CA GLN A 89 10.53 -13.41 30.28
C GLN A 89 11.62 -12.40 29.90
N GLN A 90 12.11 -12.43 28.66
CA GLN A 90 13.14 -11.52 28.14
C GLN A 90 12.75 -11.03 26.74
N ALA A 91 11.96 -9.96 26.68
CA ALA A 91 11.59 -9.32 25.42
C ALA A 91 12.72 -8.42 24.91
N GLN A 92 13.05 -8.54 23.62
CA GLN A 92 14.04 -7.72 22.92
C GLN A 92 13.37 -6.61 22.09
N PHE A 93 14.14 -5.64 21.60
CA PHE A 93 13.63 -4.54 20.77
C PHE A 93 12.84 -5.05 19.56
N ASP A 94 13.41 -6.05 18.88
CA ASP A 94 12.78 -6.65 17.71
C ASP A 94 11.44 -7.33 18.06
N ASP A 95 11.25 -7.78 19.30
CA ASP A 95 9.96 -8.29 19.76
C ASP A 95 8.90 -7.18 19.84
N VAL A 96 9.28 -5.96 20.25
CA VAL A 96 8.38 -4.80 20.26
C VAL A 96 7.94 -4.45 18.84
N VAL A 97 8.90 -4.37 17.91
CA VAL A 97 8.63 -4.04 16.50
C VAL A 97 7.70 -5.08 15.87
N VAL A 98 7.97 -6.37 16.11
CA VAL A 98 7.13 -7.47 15.60
C VAL A 98 5.74 -7.40 16.23
N ALA A 99 5.65 -7.23 17.55
CA ALA A 99 4.37 -7.15 18.25
C ALA A 99 3.51 -5.97 17.74
N LEU A 100 4.09 -4.77 17.64
CA LEU A 100 3.39 -3.58 17.14
C LEU A 100 2.95 -3.75 15.69
N ARG A 101 3.83 -4.27 14.83
CA ARG A 101 3.51 -4.58 13.42
C ARG A 101 2.33 -5.53 13.33
N GLU A 102 2.29 -6.57 14.14
CA GLU A 102 1.20 -7.53 14.13
C GLU A 102 -0.12 -6.92 14.60
N GLN A 103 -0.12 -6.04 15.62
CA GLN A 103 -1.34 -5.32 16.01
C GLN A 103 -1.83 -4.39 14.89
N MET A 104 -0.93 -3.64 14.25
CA MET A 104 -1.28 -2.82 13.09
C MET A 104 -1.84 -3.65 11.93
N LEU A 105 -1.25 -4.82 11.65
CA LEU A 105 -1.76 -5.73 10.62
C LEU A 105 -3.12 -6.30 10.99
N ALA A 106 -3.37 -6.64 12.26
CA ALA A 106 -4.66 -7.15 12.72
C ALA A 106 -5.79 -6.12 12.49
N LEU A 107 -5.50 -4.82 12.57
CA LEU A 107 -6.47 -3.75 12.27
C LEU A 107 -6.75 -3.62 10.77
N VAL A 108 -5.72 -3.72 9.92
CA VAL A 108 -5.84 -3.43 8.48
C VAL A 108 -6.32 -4.66 7.69
N ARG A 109 -5.92 -5.88 8.08
CA ARG A 109 -6.25 -7.12 7.34
C ARG A 109 -7.75 -7.31 7.09
N PRO A 110 -8.65 -7.10 8.08
CA PRO A 110 -10.09 -7.27 7.85
C PRO A 110 -10.66 -6.28 6.82
N LEU A 111 -9.98 -5.14 6.62
CA LEU A 111 -10.39 -4.10 5.68
C LEU A 111 -9.80 -4.29 4.27
N ALA A 112 -8.86 -5.22 4.12
CA ALA A 112 -8.16 -5.50 2.86
C ALA A 112 -9.01 -6.37 1.92
N ALA A 113 -10.15 -5.85 1.49
CA ALA A 113 -11.03 -6.51 0.53
C ALA A 113 -10.81 -5.94 -0.88
N PRO A 114 -10.48 -6.77 -1.90
CA PRO A 114 -10.37 -6.31 -3.27
C PRO A 114 -11.75 -5.93 -3.83
N LEU A 115 -11.78 -4.93 -4.71
CA LEU A 115 -13.01 -4.51 -5.37
C LEU A 115 -13.48 -5.58 -6.37
N ASN A 116 -14.57 -6.29 -6.05
CA ASN A 116 -15.18 -7.26 -6.95
C ASN A 116 -16.18 -6.59 -7.91
N THR A 117 -15.80 -6.45 -9.18
CA THR A 117 -16.65 -5.85 -10.21
C THR A 117 -17.50 -6.86 -11.00
N SER A 118 -17.55 -8.14 -10.61
CA SER A 118 -18.23 -9.21 -11.37
C SER A 118 -19.70 -9.41 -11.01
N ALA A 119 -20.14 -8.88 -9.87
CA ALA A 119 -21.48 -9.12 -9.35
C ALA A 119 -22.61 -8.57 -10.24
N HIS A 120 -22.35 -7.48 -11.00
CA HIS A 120 -23.33 -6.82 -11.85
C HIS A 120 -22.70 -6.33 -13.17
N LYS A 121 -23.52 -6.20 -14.22
CA LYS A 121 -23.13 -5.64 -15.52
C LYS A 121 -24.20 -4.64 -16.03
N PRO A 122 -23.90 -3.33 -16.10
CA PRO A 122 -22.64 -2.70 -15.72
C PRO A 122 -22.43 -2.72 -14.19
N PHE A 123 -21.17 -2.79 -13.75
CA PHE A 123 -20.80 -2.50 -12.37
C PHE A 123 -20.65 -0.99 -12.21
N VAL A 124 -21.43 -0.39 -11.31
CA VAL A 124 -21.46 1.08 -11.11
C VAL A 124 -20.63 1.48 -9.91
N LEU A 125 -19.64 2.35 -10.13
CA LEU A 125 -18.81 2.94 -9.06
C LEU A 125 -19.17 4.42 -8.90
N LEU A 126 -19.82 4.76 -7.78
CA LEU A 126 -20.07 6.16 -7.40
C LEU A 126 -18.92 6.67 -6.53
N VAL A 127 -18.24 7.74 -6.98
CA VAL A 127 -17.12 8.34 -6.25
C VAL A 127 -17.58 9.61 -5.55
N VAL A 128 -17.51 9.63 -4.22
CA VAL A 128 -17.96 10.73 -3.36
C VAL A 128 -16.80 11.30 -2.54
N GLY A 129 -16.94 12.55 -2.05
CA GLY A 129 -15.95 13.21 -1.21
C GLY A 129 -15.87 14.72 -1.43
N VAL A 130 -15.12 15.42 -0.59
CA VAL A 130 -14.97 16.89 -0.62
C VAL A 130 -14.11 17.37 -1.80
N ASN A 131 -14.13 18.67 -2.08
CA ASN A 131 -13.27 19.28 -3.09
C ASN A 131 -11.77 19.11 -2.72
N GLY A 132 -10.92 18.92 -3.73
CA GLY A 132 -9.48 18.74 -3.51
C GLY A 132 -9.02 17.34 -3.06
N SER A 133 -9.93 16.44 -2.65
CA SER A 133 -9.60 15.07 -2.21
C SER A 133 -9.08 14.12 -3.32
N GLY A 134 -8.99 14.60 -4.57
CA GLY A 134 -8.45 13.81 -5.68
C GLY A 134 -9.44 12.87 -6.37
N LYS A 135 -10.77 13.09 -6.24
CA LYS A 135 -11.83 12.27 -6.87
C LYS A 135 -11.63 12.06 -8.37
N THR A 136 -11.58 13.14 -9.15
CA THR A 136 -11.46 13.07 -10.62
C THR A 136 -10.17 12.38 -11.06
N THR A 137 -9.06 12.67 -10.39
CA THR A 137 -7.77 11.98 -10.63
C THR A 137 -7.85 10.50 -10.31
N THR A 138 -8.57 10.11 -9.25
CA THR A 138 -8.77 8.70 -8.87
C THR A 138 -9.67 7.98 -9.87
N ILE A 139 -10.74 8.62 -10.35
CA ILE A 139 -11.60 8.09 -11.43
C ILE A 139 -10.76 7.78 -12.67
N GLY A 140 -9.90 8.71 -13.11
CA GLY A 140 -9.01 8.50 -14.25
C GLY A 140 -8.05 7.33 -14.07
N LYS A 141 -7.43 7.20 -12.89
CA LYS A 141 -6.54 6.05 -12.57
C LYS A 141 -7.27 4.72 -12.55
N VAL A 142 -8.45 4.66 -11.94
CA VAL A 142 -9.27 3.43 -11.88
C VAL A 142 -9.77 3.05 -13.29
N ALA A 143 -10.16 4.04 -14.10
CA ALA A 143 -10.55 3.81 -15.50
C ALA A 143 -9.39 3.23 -16.32
N ALA A 144 -8.19 3.82 -16.22
CA ALA A 144 -6.98 3.33 -16.87
C ALA A 144 -6.67 1.88 -16.46
N GLN A 145 -6.72 1.58 -15.16
CA GLN A 145 -6.51 0.23 -14.63
C GLN A 145 -7.54 -0.77 -15.18
N PHE A 146 -8.83 -0.42 -15.20
CA PHE A 146 -9.86 -1.31 -15.73
C PHE A 146 -9.73 -1.51 -17.25
N LYS A 147 -9.29 -0.51 -18.00
CA LYS A 147 -8.98 -0.69 -19.42
C LYS A 147 -7.75 -1.57 -19.64
N SER A 148 -6.69 -1.44 -18.83
CA SER A 148 -5.54 -2.36 -18.89
C SER A 148 -5.93 -3.79 -18.54
N ASP A 149 -6.96 -3.96 -17.70
CA ASP A 149 -7.57 -5.25 -17.40
C ASP A 149 -8.59 -5.71 -18.47
N ASN A 150 -8.60 -5.09 -19.67
CA ASN A 150 -9.49 -5.35 -20.80
C ASN A 150 -11.00 -5.20 -20.51
N LYS A 151 -11.40 -4.37 -19.55
CA LYS A 151 -12.81 -4.06 -19.27
C LYS A 151 -13.31 -2.89 -20.12
N LYS A 152 -14.59 -2.94 -20.51
CA LYS A 152 -15.29 -1.78 -21.09
C LYS A 152 -15.63 -0.79 -19.99
N VAL A 153 -15.18 0.45 -20.12
CA VAL A 153 -15.38 1.51 -19.12
C VAL A 153 -16.16 2.65 -19.76
N MET A 154 -17.15 3.16 -19.02
CA MET A 154 -17.89 4.39 -19.34
C MET A 154 -17.74 5.36 -18.17
N LEU A 155 -17.44 6.62 -18.48
CA LEU A 155 -17.34 7.69 -17.49
C LEU A 155 -18.59 8.57 -17.55
N ALA A 156 -19.15 8.90 -16.39
CA ALA A 156 -20.30 9.79 -16.26
C ALA A 156 -19.92 11.01 -15.40
N ALA A 157 -20.08 12.21 -15.95
CA ALA A 157 -19.79 13.46 -15.26
C ALA A 157 -20.93 13.83 -14.30
N GLY A 158 -20.86 13.33 -13.06
CA GLY A 158 -21.83 13.65 -12.01
C GLY A 158 -21.56 14.95 -11.25
N ASP A 159 -20.34 15.49 -11.31
CA ASP A 159 -19.97 16.79 -10.70
C ASP A 159 -20.36 17.93 -11.67
N THR A 160 -21.66 18.22 -11.75
CA THR A 160 -22.22 19.20 -12.70
C THR A 160 -22.02 20.66 -12.28
N PHE A 161 -21.61 20.90 -11.03
CA PHE A 161 -21.38 22.24 -10.52
C PHE A 161 -20.02 22.82 -10.95
N ARG A 162 -19.02 21.95 -11.16
CA ARG A 162 -17.65 22.35 -11.46
C ARG A 162 -17.33 22.06 -12.92
N ALA A 163 -17.45 23.06 -13.80
CA ALA A 163 -17.15 22.94 -15.23
C ALA A 163 -15.78 22.30 -15.51
N ALA A 164 -14.73 22.73 -14.79
CA ALA A 164 -13.39 22.15 -14.90
C ALA A 164 -13.31 20.66 -14.53
N ALA A 165 -14.19 20.15 -13.65
CA ALA A 165 -14.25 18.73 -13.32
C ALA A 165 -14.84 17.90 -14.47
N ILE A 166 -15.80 18.46 -15.22
CA ILE A 166 -16.37 17.86 -16.43
C ILE A 166 -15.29 17.78 -17.52
N GLU A 167 -14.63 18.91 -17.82
CA GLU A 167 -13.55 18.98 -18.82
C GLU A 167 -12.40 18.01 -18.48
N GLN A 168 -11.97 17.97 -17.20
CA GLN A 168 -10.93 17.05 -16.76
C GLN A 168 -11.35 15.59 -16.96
N LEU A 169 -12.61 15.24 -16.69
CA LEU A 169 -13.11 13.88 -16.90
C LEU A 169 -13.20 13.52 -18.38
N GLN A 170 -13.57 14.47 -19.24
CA GLN A 170 -13.56 14.30 -20.71
C GLN A 170 -12.14 14.00 -21.22
N VAL A 171 -11.13 14.77 -20.80
CA VAL A 171 -9.73 14.53 -21.15
C VAL A 171 -9.27 13.12 -20.70
N TRP A 172 -9.69 12.66 -19.52
CA TRP A 172 -9.43 11.29 -19.08
C TRP A 172 -10.16 10.24 -19.94
N GLY A 173 -11.37 10.54 -20.40
CA GLY A 173 -12.14 9.69 -21.31
C GLY A 173 -11.56 9.60 -22.72
N GLU A 174 -10.88 10.64 -23.21
CA GLU A 174 -10.17 10.64 -24.50
C GLU A 174 -8.82 9.93 -24.43
N ARG A 175 -8.11 10.04 -23.29
CA ARG A 175 -6.77 9.45 -23.10
C ARG A 175 -6.77 7.96 -22.84
N ASN A 176 -7.89 7.41 -22.37
CA ASN A 176 -8.06 5.98 -22.10
C ASN A 176 -9.02 5.43 -23.11
#